data_AF-A0A6N7M7R0-F1
#
_entry.id   AF-A0A6N7M7R0-F1
#
_cell.length_a   1.000
_cell.length_b   1.000
_cell.length_c   1.000
_cell.angle_alpha   90.00
_cell.angle_beta   90.00
_cell.angle_gamma   90.00
#
_symmetry.space_group_name_H-M   'P 1'
#
loop_
_entity.id
_entity.type
_entity.pdbx_description
1 polymer ?
#
loop_
_entity_poly.entity_id
_entity_poly.type
_entity_poly.pdbx_seq_one_letter_code
_entity_poly.pdbx_strand_id
1 'polypeptide(L)'
;MNTINKFSQRIWKKEEKKFKKVRIKVPNKDLGNVDSIRPRREKDFDKIPTMGGCYWIWTNEPVNHRFHKNRIPDKVVGGEIIYNGIAKDDVQNRVKRHLLGEPEAGWSGISLDIYPGKSRSHRKKVLSQTGKVPYVDCIIDDRGNRYKCTPIREKRLILKLYLSKKEKDFIKNSNYQTYYFRNGINVFDEKHKSFVFKVYFITGLEPLFLEYIEKKWREKFGLPKLCSYSSGR
;
A
#
# COMPACT_ATOMS: atom_id res chain seq x y z
N MET A 1 -13.97 -24.02 -26.75
CA MET A 1 -13.36 -23.12 -25.75
C MET A 1 -11.88 -23.45 -25.43
N ASN A 2 -11.02 -23.81 -26.39
CA ASN A 2 -9.62 -24.21 -26.12
C ASN A 2 -8.53 -23.42 -26.88
N THR A 3 -8.91 -22.48 -27.75
CA THR A 3 -7.98 -21.79 -28.66
C THR A 3 -7.44 -20.48 -28.08
N ILE A 4 -8.24 -19.77 -27.28
CA ILE A 4 -7.87 -18.50 -26.63
C ILE A 4 -6.74 -18.72 -25.60
N ASN A 5 -6.75 -19.86 -24.91
CA ASN A 5 -5.78 -20.18 -23.86
C ASN A 5 -4.38 -20.49 -24.43
N LYS A 6 -4.28 -21.16 -25.60
CA LYS A 6 -3.01 -21.43 -26.27
C LYS A 6 -2.38 -20.20 -26.92
N PHE A 7 -3.20 -19.27 -27.43
CA PHE A 7 -2.73 -18.01 -28.00
C PHE A 7 -2.13 -17.09 -26.93
N SER A 8 -2.85 -16.93 -25.80
CA SER A 8 -2.37 -16.17 -24.64
C SER A 8 -1.05 -16.75 -24.09
N GLN A 9 -0.94 -18.08 -23.95
CA GLN A 9 0.31 -18.74 -23.52
C GLN A 9 1.48 -18.56 -24.50
N ARG A 10 1.23 -18.52 -25.81
CA ARG A 10 2.28 -18.28 -26.82
C ARG A 10 2.79 -16.83 -26.81
N ILE A 11 1.89 -15.86 -26.61
CA ILE A 11 2.26 -14.46 -26.40
C ILE A 11 3.07 -14.33 -25.12
N TRP A 12 2.61 -14.94 -24.02
CA TRP A 12 3.33 -14.97 -22.74
C TRP A 12 4.76 -15.50 -22.88
N LYS A 13 4.95 -16.65 -23.55
CA LYS A 13 6.28 -17.22 -23.79
C LYS A 13 7.18 -16.37 -24.69
N LYS A 14 6.61 -15.62 -25.65
CA LYS A 14 7.37 -14.70 -26.51
C LYS A 14 7.81 -13.45 -25.75
N GLU A 15 6.91 -12.87 -24.97
CA GLU A 15 7.19 -11.71 -24.11
C GLU A 15 8.20 -12.08 -23.01
N GLU A 16 8.07 -13.25 -22.38
CA GLU A 16 9.04 -13.78 -21.41
C GLU A 16 10.44 -13.99 -22.02
N LYS A 17 10.54 -14.39 -23.30
CA LYS A 17 11.81 -14.49 -24.03
C LYS A 17 12.44 -13.12 -24.32
N LYS A 18 11.63 -12.09 -24.62
CA LYS A 18 12.12 -10.70 -24.70
C LYS A 18 12.58 -10.22 -23.32
N PHE A 19 11.83 -10.58 -22.28
CA PHE A 19 12.13 -10.32 -20.87
C PHE A 19 13.51 -10.83 -20.44
N LYS A 20 13.88 -12.05 -20.85
CA LYS A 20 15.21 -12.63 -20.55
C LYS A 20 16.36 -11.88 -21.24
N LYS A 21 16.10 -11.10 -22.29
CA LYS A 21 17.13 -10.32 -23.01
C LYS A 21 17.35 -8.93 -22.42
N VAL A 22 16.33 -8.32 -21.81
CA VAL A 22 16.46 -7.00 -21.18
C VAL A 22 16.90 -7.17 -19.72
N ARG A 23 18.13 -6.76 -19.37
CA ARG A 23 18.63 -6.78 -17.98
C ARG A 23 17.95 -5.68 -17.15
N ILE A 24 16.69 -5.87 -16.79
CA ILE A 24 15.97 -4.95 -15.91
C ILE A 24 16.42 -5.18 -14.47
N LYS A 25 17.05 -4.15 -13.90
CA LYS A 25 17.51 -4.17 -12.52
C LYS A 25 16.34 -3.88 -11.60
N VAL A 26 15.97 -4.87 -10.77
CA VAL A 26 15.04 -4.65 -9.67
C VAL A 26 15.72 -3.70 -8.67
N PRO A 27 15.05 -2.60 -8.25
CA PRO A 27 15.60 -1.69 -7.26
C PRO A 27 16.02 -2.41 -5.98
N ASN A 28 17.00 -1.82 -5.28
CA ASN A 28 17.41 -2.30 -3.97
C ASN A 28 16.34 -1.97 -2.91
N LYS A 29 16.61 -2.39 -1.66
CA LYS A 29 15.68 -2.26 -0.54
C LYS A 29 15.38 -0.80 -0.18
N ASP A 30 16.40 0.06 -0.23
CA ASP A 30 16.31 1.46 0.18
C ASP A 30 15.80 2.41 -0.91
N LEU A 31 15.73 1.92 -2.15
CA LEU A 31 15.31 2.68 -3.34
C LEU A 31 16.20 3.90 -3.61
N GLY A 32 17.45 3.89 -3.13
CA GLY A 32 18.37 5.03 -3.18
C GLY A 32 18.72 5.51 -4.60
N ASN A 33 18.58 4.62 -5.59
CA ASN A 33 18.82 4.91 -7.02
C ASN A 33 17.52 5.01 -7.83
N VAL A 34 16.38 5.27 -7.18
CA VAL A 34 15.07 5.43 -7.82
C VAL A 34 14.63 6.88 -7.67
N ASP A 35 14.11 7.46 -8.75
CA ASP A 35 13.55 8.81 -8.73
C ASP A 35 12.50 8.94 -7.64
N SER A 36 12.49 10.09 -6.96
CA SER A 36 11.57 10.30 -5.85
C SER A 36 11.14 11.74 -5.66
N ILE A 37 9.96 11.91 -5.06
CA ILE A 37 9.47 13.18 -4.57
C ILE A 37 9.18 13.10 -3.07
N ARG A 38 9.31 14.23 -2.39
CA ARG A 38 8.83 14.43 -1.02
C ARG A 38 7.73 15.49 -1.06
N PRO A 39 6.45 15.10 -1.21
CA PRO A 39 5.38 16.08 -1.37
C PRO A 39 5.24 16.94 -0.11
N ARG A 40 5.37 18.26 -0.28
CA ARG A 40 5.09 19.28 0.75
C ARG A 40 3.85 20.11 0.40
N ARG A 41 3.43 20.06 -0.87
CA ARG A 41 2.20 20.67 -1.41
C ARG A 41 1.70 19.85 -2.59
N GLU A 42 0.45 20.05 -2.98
CA GLU A 42 -0.19 19.28 -4.06
C GLU A 42 0.57 19.36 -5.40
N LYS A 43 1.13 20.53 -5.74
CA LYS A 43 1.92 20.72 -6.96
C LYS A 43 3.20 19.87 -7.01
N ASP A 44 3.69 19.35 -5.88
CA ASP A 44 4.87 18.49 -5.91
C ASP A 44 4.60 17.14 -6.57
N PHE A 45 3.34 16.70 -6.62
CA PHE A 45 2.96 15.49 -7.34
C PHE A 45 3.11 15.65 -8.86
N ASP A 46 3.11 16.90 -9.37
CA ASP A 46 3.27 17.17 -10.81
C ASP A 46 4.68 16.82 -11.32
N LYS A 47 5.64 16.59 -10.40
CA LYS A 47 6.98 16.08 -10.69
C LYS A 47 7.00 14.59 -11.02
N ILE A 48 5.92 13.85 -10.72
CA ILE A 48 5.76 12.46 -11.14
C ILE A 48 5.22 12.45 -12.57
N PRO A 49 5.83 11.73 -13.53
CA PRO A 49 5.33 11.64 -14.90
C PRO A 49 3.91 11.04 -15.00
N THR A 50 3.08 11.60 -15.87
CA THR A 50 1.73 11.12 -16.19
C THR A 50 1.80 9.97 -17.21
N MET A 51 2.32 8.83 -16.79
CA MET A 51 2.40 7.61 -17.62
C MET A 51 2.41 6.35 -16.76
N GLY A 52 2.44 5.17 -17.39
CA GLY A 52 2.61 3.89 -16.72
C GLY A 52 3.88 3.82 -15.88
N GLY A 53 3.77 3.24 -14.68
CA GLY A 53 4.89 3.14 -13.76
C GLY A 53 4.67 2.23 -12.55
N CYS A 54 5.78 1.92 -11.88
CA CYS A 54 5.84 1.23 -10.60
C CYS A 54 6.27 2.23 -9.52
N TYR A 55 5.65 2.19 -8.35
CA TYR A 55 5.90 3.16 -7.30
C TYR A 55 5.88 2.52 -5.91
N TRP A 56 6.55 3.20 -4.99
CA TRP A 56 6.63 2.86 -3.57
C TRP A 56 6.34 4.10 -2.73
N ILE A 57 5.61 3.90 -1.65
CA ILE A 57 5.30 4.94 -0.68
C ILE A 57 6.06 4.62 0.60
N TRP A 58 6.91 5.56 0.99
CA TRP A 58 7.68 5.53 2.24
C TRP A 58 7.15 6.60 3.19
N THR A 59 7.16 6.31 4.49
CA THR A 59 6.91 7.32 5.51
C THR A 59 7.68 7.00 6.80
N ASN A 60 7.92 8.04 7.61
CA ASN A 60 8.32 7.87 9.01
C ASN A 60 7.12 7.92 9.99
N GLU A 61 5.88 8.03 9.49
CA GLU A 61 4.68 7.88 10.30
C GLU A 61 4.56 6.46 10.87
N PRO A 62 4.20 6.30 12.16
CA PRO A 62 3.96 4.98 12.73
C PRO A 62 2.78 4.26 12.06
N VAL A 63 3.06 3.16 11.35
CA VAL A 63 2.02 2.29 10.79
C VAL A 63 1.90 1.01 11.61
N ASN A 64 0.96 1.02 12.57
CA ASN A 64 0.81 -0.02 13.58
C ASN A 64 -0.06 -1.22 13.14
N HIS A 65 -0.70 -1.16 11.97
CA HIS A 65 -1.46 -2.29 11.41
C HIS A 65 -0.84 -2.85 10.13
N ARG A 66 -1.28 -4.07 9.79
CA ARG A 66 -0.97 -4.75 8.54
C ARG A 66 -2.23 -5.32 7.92
N PHE A 67 -2.34 -5.26 6.60
CA PHE A 67 -3.44 -5.90 5.86
C PHE A 67 -3.17 -7.38 5.55
N HIS A 68 -2.02 -7.91 5.96
CA HIS A 68 -1.61 -9.31 5.77
C HIS A 68 -0.71 -9.77 6.92
N LYS A 69 -0.42 -11.09 6.95
CA LYS A 69 0.53 -11.73 7.89
C LYS A 69 1.90 -12.04 7.28
N ASN A 70 2.10 -11.76 5.99
CA ASN A 70 3.38 -12.01 5.32
C ASN A 70 4.51 -11.15 5.89
N ARG A 71 5.76 -11.56 5.59
CA ARG A 71 6.96 -10.75 5.84
C ARG A 71 6.82 -9.36 5.23
N ILE A 72 7.24 -8.36 6.00
CA ILE A 72 7.29 -6.96 5.57
C ILE A 72 8.74 -6.55 5.27
N PRO A 73 8.96 -5.50 4.47
CA PRO A 73 10.26 -4.86 4.34
C PRO A 73 10.76 -4.35 5.69
N ASP A 74 12.04 -4.57 5.99
CA ASP A 74 12.63 -3.93 7.17
C ASP A 74 12.69 -2.42 6.96
N LYS A 75 12.73 -1.69 8.09
CA LYS A 75 12.82 -0.23 8.09
C LYS A 75 14.06 0.26 7.33
N VAL A 76 13.93 1.40 6.69
CA VAL A 76 14.98 2.05 5.91
C VAL A 76 15.00 3.53 6.21
N VAL A 77 16.18 4.08 6.53
CA VAL A 77 16.43 5.52 6.76
C VAL A 77 15.42 6.15 7.75
N GLY A 78 15.15 5.48 8.88
CA GLY A 78 14.26 6.01 9.92
C GLY A 78 12.75 5.91 9.62
N GLY A 79 12.36 5.25 8.54
CA GLY A 79 10.96 5.00 8.20
C GLY A 79 10.76 3.63 7.55
N GLU A 80 9.63 3.43 6.89
CA GLU A 80 9.29 2.17 6.24
C GLU A 80 8.56 2.35 4.92
N ILE A 81 8.72 1.38 4.02
CA ILE A 81 7.89 1.26 2.82
C ILE A 81 6.54 0.67 3.24
N ILE A 82 5.49 1.50 3.18
CA ILE A 82 4.15 1.13 3.62
C ILE A 82 3.28 0.57 2.50
N TYR A 83 3.61 0.90 1.25
CA TYR A 83 2.90 0.44 0.08
C TYR A 83 3.81 0.41 -1.15
N ASN A 84 3.51 -0.50 -2.07
CA ASN A 84 4.02 -0.44 -3.43
C ASN A 84 2.93 -0.89 -4.40
N GLY A 85 2.99 -0.39 -5.63
CA GLY A 85 2.01 -0.74 -6.65
C GLY A 85 2.45 -0.35 -8.03
N ILE A 86 1.62 -0.71 -9.00
CA ILE A 86 1.77 -0.31 -10.40
C ILE A 86 0.56 0.51 -10.86
N ALA A 87 0.77 1.36 -11.85
CA ALA A 87 -0.27 1.97 -12.66
C ALA A 87 0.09 1.73 -14.12
N LYS A 88 -0.83 1.19 -14.92
CA LYS A 88 -0.57 0.91 -16.34
C LYS A 88 -0.48 2.18 -17.16
N ASP A 89 -1.29 3.17 -16.82
CA ASP A 89 -1.49 4.36 -17.66
C ASP A 89 -1.04 5.65 -16.98
N ASP A 90 -1.22 5.77 -15.65
CA ASP A 90 -0.98 7.03 -14.95
C ASP A 90 -0.59 6.81 -13.48
N VAL A 91 0.72 6.76 -13.23
CA VAL A 91 1.28 6.62 -11.88
C VAL A 91 1.07 7.87 -11.04
N GLN A 92 1.10 9.05 -11.64
CA GLN A 92 0.89 10.32 -10.95
C GLN A 92 -0.51 10.36 -10.32
N ASN A 93 -1.56 10.15 -11.11
CA ASN A 93 -2.94 10.15 -10.63
C ASN A 93 -3.17 9.02 -9.63
N ARG A 94 -2.58 7.84 -9.85
CA ARG A 94 -2.70 6.73 -8.91
C ARG A 94 -2.11 7.09 -7.54
N VAL A 95 -0.94 7.71 -7.52
CA VAL A 95 -0.30 8.20 -6.29
C VAL A 95 -1.12 9.32 -5.65
N LYS A 96 -1.62 10.29 -6.43
CA LYS A 96 -2.52 11.35 -5.94
C LYS A 96 -3.76 10.76 -5.24
N ARG A 97 -4.43 9.76 -5.83
CA ARG A 97 -5.56 9.06 -5.19
C ARG A 97 -5.21 8.37 -3.86
N HIS A 98 -3.95 7.96 -3.69
CA HIS A 98 -3.48 7.36 -2.46
C HIS A 98 -3.12 8.39 -1.39
N LEU A 99 -2.56 9.54 -1.77
CA LEU A 99 -1.93 10.50 -0.86
C LEU A 99 -2.64 11.87 -0.76
N LEU A 100 -3.69 12.08 -1.54
CA LEU A 100 -4.64 13.19 -1.47
C LEU A 100 -6.06 12.64 -1.24
N GLY A 101 -6.16 11.56 -0.46
CA GLY A 101 -7.42 10.83 -0.27
C GLY A 101 -8.47 11.65 0.48
N GLU A 102 -9.51 12.09 -0.21
CA GLU A 102 -10.66 12.74 0.43
C GLU A 102 -11.45 11.78 1.32
N PRO A 103 -12.10 12.27 2.41
CA PRO A 103 -12.89 11.41 3.30
C PRO A 103 -13.95 10.57 2.58
N GLU A 104 -14.55 11.13 1.54
CA GLU A 104 -15.61 10.50 0.76
C GLU A 104 -15.15 9.72 -0.47
N ALA A 105 -13.84 9.66 -0.72
CA ALA A 105 -13.30 8.94 -1.87
C ALA A 105 -13.72 7.47 -1.86
N GLY A 106 -14.14 6.96 -3.03
CA GLY A 106 -14.52 5.56 -3.23
C GLY A 106 -13.34 4.60 -3.45
N TRP A 107 -12.14 5.13 -3.68
CA TRP A 107 -11.07 4.39 -4.38
C TRP A 107 -9.71 4.65 -3.74
N SER A 108 -9.17 3.65 -3.05
CA SER A 108 -7.75 3.53 -2.71
C SER A 108 -7.51 2.14 -2.10
N GLY A 109 -6.30 1.61 -2.29
CA GLY A 109 -5.88 0.36 -1.68
C GLY A 109 -5.28 0.51 -0.28
N ILE A 110 -4.98 1.74 0.14
CA ILE A 110 -4.26 2.04 1.39
C ILE A 110 -5.06 2.97 2.28
N SER A 111 -4.83 2.84 3.58
CA SER A 111 -5.52 3.64 4.59
C SER A 111 -4.77 3.65 5.92
N LEU A 112 -4.73 4.81 6.56
CA LEU A 112 -4.28 4.99 7.95
C LEU A 112 -5.35 5.58 8.87
N ASP A 113 -6.46 6.08 8.30
CA ASP A 113 -7.45 6.86 9.04
C ASP A 113 -8.78 6.16 9.20
N ILE A 114 -9.44 6.40 10.32
CA ILE A 114 -10.78 5.92 10.60
C ILE A 114 -11.79 6.82 9.90
N TYR A 115 -12.74 6.19 9.20
CA TYR A 115 -13.87 6.87 8.60
C TYR A 115 -14.99 6.99 9.63
N PRO A 116 -15.40 8.23 10.01
CA PRO A 116 -16.42 8.43 11.04
C PRO A 116 -17.86 8.26 10.53
N GLY A 117 -18.07 8.26 9.21
CA GLY A 117 -19.39 8.18 8.61
C GLY A 117 -19.93 6.76 8.42
N LYS A 118 -21.18 6.67 7.96
CA LYS A 118 -21.77 5.40 7.50
C LYS A 118 -21.11 5.00 6.17
N SER A 119 -20.43 3.86 6.14
CA SER A 119 -19.75 3.42 4.92
C SER A 119 -20.74 3.20 3.77
N ARG A 120 -20.52 3.89 2.65
CA ARG A 120 -21.30 3.75 1.40
C ARG A 120 -20.51 3.11 0.25
N SER A 121 -19.21 2.88 0.43
CA SER A 121 -18.33 2.39 -0.63
C SER A 121 -17.50 1.19 -0.18
N HIS A 122 -16.64 0.67 -1.07
CA HIS A 122 -15.72 -0.46 -0.84
C HIS A 122 -14.60 -0.18 0.18
N ARG A 123 -14.89 0.56 1.25
CA ARG A 123 -13.96 0.85 2.35
C ARG A 123 -13.57 -0.43 3.06
N LYS A 124 -12.29 -0.52 3.42
CA LYS A 124 -11.76 -1.62 4.21
C LYS A 124 -12.30 -1.54 5.63
N LYS A 125 -12.72 -2.68 6.17
CA LYS A 125 -13.08 -2.80 7.58
C LYS A 125 -11.81 -2.64 8.42
N VAL A 126 -11.85 -1.79 9.44
CA VAL A 126 -10.83 -1.71 10.50
C VAL A 126 -11.11 -2.79 11.53
N LEU A 127 -12.37 -2.87 11.95
CA LEU A 127 -12.88 -3.80 12.93
C LEU A 127 -14.18 -4.40 12.41
N SER A 128 -14.35 -5.70 12.65
CA SER A 128 -15.58 -6.46 12.40
C SER A 128 -15.45 -7.79 13.10
N GLN A 129 -16.52 -8.32 13.68
CA GLN A 129 -16.51 -9.65 14.31
C GLN A 129 -16.23 -10.75 13.29
N THR A 130 -16.76 -10.60 12.06
CA THR A 130 -16.59 -11.57 10.96
C THR A 130 -15.84 -10.97 9.77
N GLY A 131 -15.35 -11.83 8.87
CA GLY A 131 -14.71 -11.41 7.61
C GLY A 131 -13.28 -10.89 7.76
N LYS A 132 -12.74 -10.29 6.70
CA LYS A 132 -11.35 -9.79 6.64
C LYS A 132 -11.22 -8.46 7.39
N VAL A 133 -10.25 -8.40 8.30
CA VAL A 133 -9.82 -7.20 9.03
C VAL A 133 -8.29 -7.17 9.10
N PRO A 134 -7.68 -6.00 9.35
CA PRO A 134 -6.25 -5.90 9.56
C PRO A 134 -5.78 -6.52 10.86
N TYR A 135 -4.47 -6.60 11.00
CA TYR A 135 -3.80 -7.17 12.15
C TYR A 135 -2.89 -6.15 12.83
N VAL A 136 -2.77 -6.28 14.16
CA VAL A 136 -1.86 -5.55 15.05
C VAL A 136 -0.99 -6.54 15.83
N ASP A 137 -0.05 -6.06 16.63
CA ASP A 137 0.83 -6.86 17.49
C ASP A 137 1.52 -8.03 16.75
N CYS A 138 1.98 -7.76 15.51
CA CYS A 138 2.65 -8.76 14.69
C CYS A 138 4.08 -8.99 15.19
N ILE A 139 4.31 -10.11 15.87
CA ILE A 139 5.63 -10.58 16.30
C ILE A 139 6.08 -11.74 15.41
N ILE A 140 7.39 -11.82 15.16
CA ILE A 140 7.99 -13.00 14.52
C ILE A 140 7.95 -14.13 15.54
N ASP A 141 7.51 -15.32 15.14
CA ASP A 141 7.54 -16.49 16.01
C ASP A 141 8.98 -16.87 16.39
N ASP A 142 9.14 -17.64 17.46
CA ASP A 142 10.46 -18.00 18.02
C ASP A 142 11.34 -18.78 17.02
N ARG A 143 10.77 -19.21 15.89
CA ARG A 143 11.45 -19.94 14.81
C ARG A 143 11.80 -19.05 13.62
N GLY A 144 11.52 -17.75 13.66
CA GLY A 144 11.84 -16.81 12.59
C GLY A 144 10.98 -16.93 11.32
N ASN A 145 9.97 -17.81 11.33
CA ASN A 145 9.35 -18.33 10.11
C ASN A 145 7.95 -17.75 9.84
N ARG A 146 7.21 -17.34 10.88
CA ARG A 146 5.84 -16.81 10.72
C ARG A 146 5.58 -15.61 11.62
N TYR A 147 4.72 -14.71 11.16
CA TYR A 147 4.21 -13.64 12.02
C TYR A 147 2.97 -14.11 12.77
N LYS A 148 3.04 -14.11 14.09
CA LYS A 148 1.86 -14.18 14.96
C LYS A 148 1.31 -12.77 15.08
N CYS A 149 0.11 -12.54 14.54
CA CYS A 149 -0.55 -11.24 14.57
C CYS A 149 -1.97 -11.36 15.14
N THR A 150 -2.42 -10.32 15.83
CA THR A 150 -3.76 -10.21 16.42
C THR A 150 -4.70 -9.49 15.44
N PRO A 151 -5.78 -10.13 14.94
CA PRO A 151 -6.77 -9.44 14.12
C PRO A 151 -7.55 -8.41 14.95
N ILE A 152 -7.86 -7.26 14.37
CA ILE A 152 -8.61 -6.19 15.06
C ILE A 152 -10.11 -6.58 15.10
N ARG A 153 -10.50 -7.29 16.17
CA ARG A 153 -11.89 -7.74 16.40
C ARG A 153 -12.62 -6.96 17.49
N GLU A 154 -11.89 -6.19 18.28
CA GLU A 154 -12.41 -5.46 19.45
C GLU A 154 -11.91 -4.02 19.46
N LYS A 155 -12.73 -3.08 19.99
CA LYS A 155 -12.41 -1.64 19.97
C LYS A 155 -11.04 -1.32 20.57
N ARG A 156 -10.66 -2.01 21.65
CA ARG A 156 -9.35 -1.85 22.30
C ARG A 156 -8.17 -2.06 21.35
N LEU A 157 -8.33 -2.90 20.33
CA LEU A 157 -7.29 -3.16 19.33
C LEU A 157 -7.22 -2.06 18.27
N ILE A 158 -8.34 -1.39 17.94
CA ILE A 158 -8.32 -0.20 17.08
C ILE A 158 -7.51 0.91 17.75
N LEU A 159 -7.63 1.06 19.08
CA LEU A 159 -6.92 2.11 19.83
C LEU A 159 -5.39 1.93 19.85
N LYS A 160 -4.86 0.80 19.34
CA LYS A 160 -3.42 0.58 19.12
C LYS A 160 -2.90 1.23 17.83
N LEU A 161 -3.79 1.65 16.93
CA LEU A 161 -3.41 2.38 15.73
C LEU A 161 -2.87 3.77 16.07
N TYR A 162 -2.12 4.36 15.15
CA TYR A 162 -1.79 5.78 15.23
C TYR A 162 -3.03 6.59 14.85
N LEU A 163 -3.68 7.18 15.86
CA LEU A 163 -4.98 7.86 15.74
C LEU A 163 -4.87 9.30 16.22
N SER A 164 -5.51 10.21 15.49
CA SER A 164 -5.79 11.57 15.93
C SER A 164 -6.74 11.57 17.13
N LYS A 165 -6.81 12.71 17.85
CA LYS A 165 -7.75 12.90 18.96
C LYS A 165 -9.20 12.68 18.51
N LYS A 166 -9.60 13.26 17.36
CA LYS A 166 -10.94 13.11 16.79
C LYS A 166 -11.31 11.64 16.53
N GLU A 167 -10.38 10.85 15.98
CA GLU A 167 -10.62 9.41 15.74
C GLU A 167 -10.77 8.64 17.05
N LYS A 168 -9.92 8.92 18.05
CA LYS A 168 -10.01 8.28 19.38
C LYS A 168 -11.35 8.59 20.04
N ASP A 169 -11.77 9.85 20.02
CA ASP A 169 -13.04 10.29 20.62
C ASP A 169 -14.22 9.63 19.91
N PHE A 170 -14.20 9.58 18.57
CA PHE A 170 -15.22 8.88 17.79
C PHE A 170 -15.34 7.39 18.15
N ILE A 171 -14.21 6.66 18.27
CA ILE A 171 -14.23 5.22 18.63
C ILE A 171 -14.75 5.00 20.05
N LYS A 172 -14.37 5.87 20.99
CA LYS A 172 -14.79 5.76 22.40
C LYS A 172 -16.28 6.03 22.57
N ASN A 173 -16.79 7.03 21.85
CA ASN A 173 -18.17 7.52 22.01
C ASN A 173 -19.20 6.82 21.11
N SER A 174 -18.77 5.97 20.17
CA SER A 174 -19.69 5.21 19.30
C SER A 174 -19.76 3.74 19.72
N ASN A 175 -20.89 3.08 19.46
CA ASN A 175 -21.12 1.65 19.78
C ASN A 175 -21.22 0.76 18.54
N TYR A 176 -20.51 1.13 17.48
CA TYR A 176 -20.54 0.36 16.23
C TYR A 176 -19.85 -1.00 16.38
N GLN A 177 -20.48 -2.02 15.79
CA GLN A 177 -19.93 -3.38 15.64
C GLN A 177 -18.91 -3.48 14.50
N THR A 178 -18.84 -2.48 13.62
CA THR A 178 -17.91 -2.43 12.51
C THR A 178 -17.41 -1.00 12.32
N TYR A 179 -16.10 -0.86 12.19
CA TYR A 179 -15.44 0.40 11.86
C TYR A 179 -14.76 0.27 10.50
N TYR A 180 -14.62 1.38 9.79
CA TYR A 180 -14.06 1.41 8.45
C TYR A 180 -12.90 2.38 8.38
N PHE A 181 -11.98 2.10 7.47
CA PHE A 181 -10.92 3.02 7.11
C PHE A 181 -11.44 4.04 6.09
N ARG A 182 -10.89 5.25 6.08
CA ARG A 182 -10.95 6.15 4.92
C ARG A 182 -10.22 5.50 3.74
N ASN A 183 -10.60 5.85 2.52
CA ASN A 183 -9.85 5.42 1.34
C ASN A 183 -8.76 6.46 1.04
N GLY A 184 -7.51 6.02 1.10
CA GLY A 184 -6.36 6.90 0.93
C GLY A 184 -5.93 7.49 2.26
N ILE A 185 -4.88 8.29 2.15
CA ILE A 185 -4.28 9.09 3.21
C ILE A 185 -4.24 10.49 2.60
N ASN A 186 -4.60 11.53 3.34
CA ASN A 186 -4.29 12.88 2.90
C ASN A 186 -3.04 13.35 3.65
N VAL A 187 -1.89 13.36 2.97
CA VAL A 187 -0.60 13.67 3.62
C VAL A 187 -0.53 15.10 4.17
N PHE A 188 -1.46 15.96 3.77
CA PHE A 188 -1.57 17.33 4.26
C PHE A 188 -2.57 17.51 5.43
N ASP A 189 -3.33 16.46 5.80
CA ASP A 189 -4.18 16.52 6.99
C ASP A 189 -3.32 16.69 8.26
N GLU A 190 -3.88 17.36 9.28
CA GLU A 190 -3.21 17.67 10.56
C GLU A 190 -2.49 16.48 11.20
N LYS A 191 -3.04 15.28 11.06
CA LYS A 191 -2.47 14.04 11.61
C LYS A 191 -1.16 13.63 10.93
N HIS A 192 -1.04 13.88 9.62
CA HIS A 192 0.02 13.35 8.77
C HIS A 192 1.08 14.38 8.44
N LYS A 193 0.73 15.67 8.42
CA LYS A 193 1.61 16.76 7.96
C LYS A 193 2.93 16.91 8.73
N SER A 194 3.00 16.39 9.96
CA SER A 194 4.24 16.37 10.77
C SER A 194 5.21 15.26 10.38
N PHE A 195 4.76 14.29 9.58
CA PHE A 195 5.56 13.18 9.09
C PHE A 195 6.04 13.43 7.67
N VAL A 196 7.14 12.77 7.31
CA VAL A 196 7.70 12.83 5.97
C VAL A 196 7.14 11.68 5.17
N PHE A 197 6.42 12.00 4.11
CA PHE A 197 6.08 11.06 3.04
C PHE A 197 7.07 11.22 1.89
N LYS A 198 7.44 10.10 1.27
CA LYS A 198 8.23 10.08 0.06
C LYS A 198 7.66 9.06 -0.91
N VAL A 199 7.57 9.43 -2.18
CA VAL A 199 7.13 8.54 -3.26
C VAL A 199 8.32 8.29 -4.16
N TYR A 200 8.69 7.02 -4.30
CA TYR A 200 9.66 6.56 -5.29
C TYR A 200 8.91 6.04 -6.51
N PHE A 201 9.40 6.27 -7.72
CA PHE A 201 8.74 5.80 -8.94
C PHE A 201 9.72 5.43 -10.05
N ILE A 202 9.28 4.52 -10.92
CA ILE A 202 9.91 4.15 -12.18
C ILE A 202 8.83 4.19 -13.25
N THR A 203 9.07 4.91 -14.34
CA THR A 203 8.13 5.11 -15.44
C THR A 203 8.75 4.69 -16.77
N GLY A 204 7.95 4.67 -17.84
CA GLY A 204 8.44 4.42 -19.21
C GLY A 204 8.79 2.96 -19.50
N LEU A 205 8.21 2.02 -18.75
CA LEU A 205 8.38 0.58 -18.96
C LEU A 205 7.06 -0.05 -19.41
N GLU A 206 7.15 -1.09 -20.24
CA GLU A 206 5.96 -1.86 -20.63
C GLU A 206 5.29 -2.53 -19.40
N PRO A 207 3.95 -2.75 -19.43
CA PRO A 207 3.21 -3.25 -18.27
C PRO A 207 3.76 -4.53 -17.64
N LEU A 208 4.27 -5.47 -18.44
CA LEU A 208 4.86 -6.71 -17.94
C LEU A 208 6.12 -6.46 -17.09
N PHE A 209 6.91 -5.44 -17.44
CA PHE A 209 8.09 -5.04 -16.70
C PHE A 209 7.74 -4.42 -15.35
N LEU A 210 6.67 -3.61 -15.30
CA LEU A 210 6.15 -3.05 -14.07
C LEU A 210 5.74 -4.14 -13.08
N GLU A 211 4.95 -5.12 -13.55
CA GLU A 211 4.52 -6.25 -12.73
C GLU A 211 5.69 -7.08 -12.20
N TYR A 212 6.69 -7.35 -13.04
CA TYR A 212 7.88 -8.08 -12.62
C TYR A 212 8.67 -7.34 -11.55
N ILE A 213 8.93 -6.05 -11.75
CA ILE A 213 9.68 -5.23 -10.78
C ILE A 213 8.94 -5.23 -9.43
N GLU A 214 7.63 -4.98 -9.45
CA GLU A 214 6.79 -4.99 -8.24
C GLU A 214 6.85 -6.34 -7.51
N LYS A 215 6.64 -7.45 -8.24
CA LYS A 215 6.62 -8.81 -7.68
C LYS A 215 7.99 -9.21 -7.16
N LYS A 216 9.06 -9.02 -7.95
CA LYS A 216 10.43 -9.37 -7.54
C LYS A 216 10.94 -8.55 -6.37
N TRP A 217 10.59 -7.27 -6.29
CA TRP A 217 10.93 -6.46 -5.12
C TRP A 217 10.24 -7.02 -3.85
N ARG A 218 8.96 -7.39 -3.94
CA ARG A 218 8.21 -8.01 -2.82
C ARG A 218 8.76 -9.37 -2.43
N GLU A 219 9.12 -10.22 -3.38
CA GLU A 219 9.75 -11.52 -3.11
C GLU A 219 11.06 -11.36 -2.34
N LYS A 220 11.87 -10.38 -2.73
CA LYS A 220 13.20 -10.16 -2.16
C LYS A 220 13.16 -9.49 -0.79
N PHE A 221 12.27 -8.51 -0.61
CA PHE A 221 12.30 -7.63 0.58
C PHE A 221 11.06 -7.75 1.47
N GLY A 222 9.96 -8.34 1.00
CA GLY A 222 8.71 -8.48 1.74
C GLY A 222 7.58 -7.62 1.16
N LEU A 223 6.36 -7.92 1.59
CA LEU A 223 5.14 -7.23 1.19
C LEU A 223 4.89 -6.04 2.13
N PRO A 224 4.79 -4.79 1.62
CA PRO A 224 4.51 -3.62 2.46
C PRO A 224 3.18 -3.73 3.22
N LYS A 225 3.15 -3.20 4.46
CA LYS A 225 2.05 -3.40 5.42
C LYS A 225 0.65 -3.09 4.89
N LEU A 226 0.52 -2.07 4.04
CA LEU A 226 -0.77 -1.60 3.52
C LEU A 226 -1.12 -2.23 2.16
N CYS A 227 -0.35 -3.21 1.69
CA CYS A 227 -0.74 -4.01 0.54
C CYS A 227 -1.76 -5.08 0.96
N SER A 228 -2.96 -5.06 0.38
CA SER A 228 -3.98 -6.09 0.69
C SER A 228 -3.86 -7.38 -0.12
N TYR A 229 -3.09 -7.36 -1.20
CA TYR A 229 -2.90 -8.49 -2.09
C TYR A 229 -1.43 -8.92 -2.05
N SER A 230 -1.20 -10.23 -1.96
CA SER A 230 0.14 -10.83 -1.94
C SER A 230 0.81 -10.86 -3.31
N SER A 231 0.02 -10.84 -4.38
CA SER A 231 0.45 -10.72 -5.76
C SER A 231 -0.35 -9.59 -6.43
N GLY A 232 0.25 -8.92 -7.42
CA GLY A 232 -0.45 -7.92 -8.25
C GLY A 232 -1.75 -8.48 -8.82
N ARG A 233 -2.72 -7.60 -9.09
CA ARG A 233 -3.99 -7.96 -9.74
C ARG A 233 -3.78 -8.29 -11.21
#